data_AF-A0A2M7NY24-F1
#
_entry.id   AF-A0A2M7NY24-F1
#
_cell.length_a   1.000
_cell.length_b   1.000
_cell.length_c   1.000
_cell.angle_alpha   90.00
_cell.angle_beta   90.00
_cell.angle_gamma   90.00
#
_symmetry.space_group_name_H-M   'P 1'
#
loop_
_entity.id
_entity.type
_entity.pdbx_description
1 polymer ?
#
loop_
_entity_poly.entity_id
_entity_poly.type
_entity_poly.pdbx_seq_one_letter_code
_entity_poly.pdbx_strand_id
1 'polypeptide(L)' 'MFNISDRKSEHLKICINEDVSFNEKANGFDNYDFQHYASTEIDFTKIDTSLIFLNKKISFPFFISCMTGGTREA' A
#
# COMPACT_ATOMS: atom_id res chain seq x y z
N MET A 1 10.36 -6.98 32.25
CA MET A 1 9.68 -5.73 31.85
C MET A 1 9.73 -5.68 30.33
N PHE A 2 8.60 -5.77 29.62
CA PHE A 2 8.59 -5.81 28.16
C PHE A 2 9.01 -4.45 27.58
N ASN A 3 10.00 -4.45 26.69
CA ASN A 3 10.46 -3.24 26.01
C ASN A 3 9.60 -2.99 24.76
N ILE A 4 9.33 -1.73 24.43
CA ILE A 4 8.59 -1.33 23.22
C ILE A 4 9.28 -1.84 21.95
N SER A 5 10.62 -1.91 21.95
CA SER A 5 11.40 -2.44 20.83
C SER A 5 11.10 -3.93 20.56
N ASP A 6 10.88 -4.72 21.61
CA ASP A 6 10.57 -6.16 21.47
C ASP A 6 9.24 -6.35 20.72
N ARG A 7 8.20 -5.58 21.11
CA ARG A 7 6.89 -5.57 20.43
C ARG A 7 6.99 -5.19 18.95
N LYS A 8 7.89 -4.25 18.61
CA LYS A 8 8.08 -3.80 17.21
C LYS A 8 8.79 -4.86 16.36
N SER A 9 9.80 -5.53 16.92
CA SER A 9 10.46 -6.67 16.25
C SER A 9 9.48 -7.83 16.04
N GLU A 10 8.63 -8.13 17.03
CA GLU A 10 7.59 -9.14 16.91
C GLU A 10 6.54 -8.81 15.85
N HIS A 11 6.08 -7.55 15.79
CA HIS A 11 5.15 -7.10 14.75
C HIS A 11 5.72 -7.32 13.34
N LEU A 12 7.00 -7.00 13.11
CA LEU A 12 7.67 -7.28 11.85
C LEU A 12 7.69 -8.77 11.53
N LYS A 13 8.05 -9.63 12.50
CA LYS A 13 8.13 -11.08 12.30
C LYS A 13 6.77 -11.67 11.93
N ILE A 14 5.71 -11.27 12.64
CA ILE A 14 4.35 -11.74 12.38
C ILE A 14 3.90 -11.31 10.99
N CYS A 15 4.04 -10.03 10.63
CA CYS A 15 3.61 -9.54 9.32
C CYS A 15 4.40 -10.13 8.14
N ILE A 16 5.64 -10.61 8.36
CA ILE A 16 6.48 -11.20 7.30
C ILE A 16 6.25 -12.71 7.16
N ASN A 17 6.07 -13.43 8.27
CA ASN A 17 6.15 -14.90 8.26
C ASN A 17 4.79 -15.60 8.43
N GLU A 18 3.76 -14.89 8.91
CA GLU A 18 2.47 -15.49 9.23
C GLU A 18 1.38 -15.02 8.25
N ASP A 19 0.35 -15.85 8.06
CA ASP A 19 -0.84 -15.44 7.31
C ASP A 19 -1.74 -14.57 8.19
N VAL A 20 -1.51 -13.26 8.10
CA VAL A 20 -2.24 -12.23 8.85
C VAL A 20 -3.24 -11.47 7.99
N SER A 21 -3.44 -11.90 6.74
CA SER A 21 -4.38 -11.25 5.84
C SER A 21 -5.80 -11.47 6.34
N PHE A 22 -6.52 -10.38 6.62
CA PHE A 22 -7.89 -10.49 7.11
C PHE A 22 -8.83 -11.06 6.04
N ASN A 23 -9.55 -12.12 6.36
CA ASN A 23 -10.36 -12.87 5.39
C ASN A 23 -11.84 -13.07 5.81
N GLU A 24 -12.27 -12.57 6.98
CA GLU A 24 -13.67 -12.71 7.41
C GLU A 24 -14.62 -11.71 6.73
N LYS A 25 -14.10 -10.60 6.19
CA LYS A 25 -14.88 -9.60 5.44
C LYS A 25 -14.12 -9.10 4.22
N ALA A 26 -14.87 -8.79 3.16
CA ALA A 26 -14.33 -8.18 1.95
C ALA A 26 -13.95 -6.71 2.17
N ASN A 27 -13.07 -6.19 1.30
CA ASN A 27 -12.60 -4.79 1.33
C ASN A 27 -13.53 -3.83 0.57
N GLY A 28 -14.60 -4.34 -0.06
CA GLY A 28 -15.60 -3.57 -0.78
C GLY A 28 -15.26 -3.30 -2.25
N PHE A 29 -14.02 -3.56 -2.69
CA PHE A 29 -13.62 -3.40 -4.10
C PHE A 29 -14.30 -4.40 -5.03
N ASP A 30 -14.79 -5.51 -4.47
CA ASP A 30 -15.65 -6.50 -5.12
C ASP A 30 -16.99 -5.94 -5.63
N ASN A 31 -17.39 -4.75 -5.17
CA ASN A 31 -18.62 -4.07 -5.62
C ASN A 31 -18.41 -3.11 -6.80
N TYR A 32 -17.18 -3.01 -7.32
CA TYR A 32 -16.83 -2.06 -8.37
C TYR A 32 -16.26 -2.77 -9.59
N ASP A 33 -16.89 -2.53 -10.74
CA ASP A 33 -16.38 -2.94 -12.05
C ASP A 33 -16.02 -1.70 -12.88
N PHE A 34 -14.84 -1.73 -13.50
CA PHE A 34 -14.45 -0.73 -14.48
C PHE A 34 -14.90 -1.19 -15.87
N GLN A 35 -15.72 -0.39 -16.55
CA GLN A 35 -16.08 -0.68 -17.93
C GLN A 35 -14.82 -0.65 -18.80
N HIS A 36 -14.46 -1.81 -19.34
CA HIS A 36 -13.31 -1.92 -20.22
C HIS A 36 -13.54 -1.14 -21.52
N TYR A 37 -12.58 -0.29 -21.88
CA TYR A 37 -12.61 0.47 -23.12
C TYR A 37 -11.33 0.19 -23.92
N ALA A 38 -11.46 -0.61 -24.98
CA ALA A 38 -10.34 -1.06 -25.82
C ALA A 38 -9.96 -0.03 -26.91
N SER A 39 -9.93 1.26 -26.57
CA SER A 39 -9.60 2.29 -27.57
C SER A 39 -8.13 2.24 -27.96
N THR A 40 -7.88 2.15 -29.26
CA THR A 40 -6.56 2.23 -29.89
C THR A 40 -6.04 3.67 -30.00
N GLU A 41 -6.85 4.66 -29.64
CA GLU A 41 -6.50 6.08 -29.75
C GLU A 41 -5.65 6.58 -28.57
N ILE A 42 -5.48 5.75 -27.53
CA ILE A 42 -4.68 6.07 -26.35
C ILE A 42 -3.22 5.65 -26.58
N ASP A 43 -2.32 6.61 -26.50
CA ASP A 43 -0.87 6.38 -26.45
C ASP A 43 -0.46 6.08 -25.01
N PHE A 44 -0.11 4.83 -24.73
CA PHE A 44 0.29 4.38 -23.40
C PHE A 44 1.46 5.19 -22.82
N THR A 45 2.37 5.67 -23.67
CA THR A 45 3.55 6.43 -23.23
C THR A 45 3.20 7.83 -22.73
N LYS A 46 1.99 8.32 -23.01
CA LYS A 46 1.47 9.62 -22.59
C LYS A 46 0.65 9.57 -21.30
N ILE A 47 0.43 8.39 -20.72
CA ILE A 47 -0.30 8.26 -19.46
C ILE A 47 0.58 8.85 -18.34
N ASP A 48 0.14 9.97 -17.76
CA ASP A 48 0.80 10.60 -16.61
C ASP A 48 0.03 10.26 -15.32
N THR A 49 0.68 9.51 -14.43
CA THR A 49 0.16 9.16 -13.10
C THR A 49 0.57 10.17 -12.03
N SER A 50 1.29 11.23 -12.40
CA SER A 50 1.75 12.24 -11.45
C SER A 50 0.64 13.18 -11.01
N LEU A 51 0.75 13.69 -9.78
CA LEU A 51 -0.19 14.64 -9.20
C LEU A 51 0.52 15.55 -8.20
N ILE A 52 -0.16 16.64 -7.83
CA ILE A 52 0.27 17.51 -6.74
C ILE A 52 -0.49 17.09 -5.49
N PHE A 53 0.24 16.69 -4.46
CA PHE A 53 -0.30 16.39 -3.14
C PHE A 53 0.49 17.17 -2.09
N LEU A 54 -0.19 17.90 -1.20
CA LEU A 54 0.43 18.76 -0.18
C LEU A 54 1.52 19.68 -0.77
N ASN A 55 1.22 20.32 -1.89
CA ASN A 55 2.11 21.23 -2.63
C ASN A 55 3.41 20.57 -3.15
N LYS A 56 3.46 19.25 -3.24
CA LYS A 56 4.59 18.51 -3.84
C LYS A 56 4.12 17.66 -5.00
N LYS A 57 4.94 17.61 -6.06
CA LYS A 57 4.71 16.69 -7.18
C LYS A 57 5.12 15.27 -6.75
N ILE A 58 4.22 14.30 -6.92
CA ILE A 58 4.47 12.87 -6.73
C ILE A 58 4.25 12.14 -8.05
N SER A 59 4.97 11.05 -8.29
CA SER A 59 4.91 10.32 -9.58
C SER A 59 3.72 9.37 -9.70
N PHE A 60 3.10 8.97 -8.59
CA PHE A 60 1.99 8.02 -8.55
C PHE A 60 0.97 8.39 -7.46
N PRO A 61 -0.32 8.06 -7.63
CA PRO A 61 -1.38 8.30 -6.65
C PRO A 61 -1.40 7.25 -5.53
N PHE A 62 -0.24 6.76 -5.11
CA PHE A 62 -0.10 5.74 -4.08
C PHE A 62 1.02 6.11 -3.10
N PHE A 63 0.85 5.69 -1.85
CA PHE A 63 1.84 5.88 -0.79
C PHE A 63 2.14 4.56 -0.11
N ILE A 64 3.40 4.39 0.30
CA ILE A 64 3.77 3.39 1.30
C ILE A 64 3.33 3.95 2.65
N SER A 65 2.36 3.30 3.28
CA SER A 65 1.87 3.70 4.60
C SER A 65 2.93 3.44 5.69
N CYS A 66 2.74 4.03 6.86
CA CYS A 66 3.62 3.82 8.01
C CYS A 66 3.55 2.36 8.48
N MET A 67 4.70 1.69 8.60
CA MET A 67 4.76 0.27 8.99
C MET A 67 5.60 0.01 10.26
N THR A 68 6.80 0.58 10.36
CA THR A 68 7.78 0.21 11.40
C THR A 68 8.72 1.36 11.79
N GLY A 69 9.72 1.08 12.63
CA GLY A 69 10.77 1.99 13.11
C GLY A 69 10.94 1.90 14.62
N GLY A 70 12.18 1.89 15.14
CA GLY A 70 12.48 1.79 16.58
C GLY A 70 12.81 0.37 17.07
N THR A 71 13.23 -0.50 16.17
CA THR A 71 13.94 -1.76 16.44
C THR A 71 15.11 -1.88 15.45
N ARG A 72 16.09 -2.75 15.71
CA ARG A 72 17.33 -2.87 14.90
C ARG A 72 17.06 -3.45 13.50
N GLU A 73 16.03 -4.25 13.36
CA GLU A 73 15.65 -4.96 12.14
C GLU A 73 14.75 -4.11 11.22
N ALA A 74 14.38 -2.89 11.64
CA ALA A 74 13.53 -1.96 10.89
C ALA A 74 14.32 -1.03 9.97
#